data_AF-A0A7Y2I1B0-F1
#
_entry.id   AF-A0A7Y2I1B0-F1
#
_cell.length_a   1.000
_cell.length_b   1.000
_cell.length_c   1.000
_cell.angle_alpha   90.00
_cell.angle_beta   90.00
_cell.angle_gamma   90.00
#
_symmetry.space_group_name_H-M   'P 1'
#
loop_
_entity.id
_entity.type
_entity.pdbx_description
1 polymer ?
#
loop_
_entity_poly.entity_id
_entity_poly.type
_entity_poly.pdbx_seq_one_letter_code
_entity_poly.pdbx_strand_id
1 'polypeptide(L)'
;MNNVTLSALVIAASVVDLHAADNLQPLDANPGTERTALIGVLHSFDGSMRAGTTNESVLLDAEARGAGRCIVITEPSFLVDGVFDLDRLASHLDRVAPQDYDGYVMLDWESDNILNRLTDDADTIEYTTAVSALTNAILEARTLRPNAKWGYYSVPYVQYTFADASGDWIRWHEAPLHHRQHQMMLSTQATELLEAVDYYAPSIYDMWHSEDSPEIDTIGQQVFVREVVDHCVKHSRQIPVFPVVWHRVLSTSWHEDRGITLGNRNKLFGVPEWIEDQVAPALDVGADGIVWWGADLKMINNGYHLLIPWVSDELPYSGMTPLDMILARWMHVDYAEAMLRAVDP
;
A
#
# COMPACT_ATOMS: atom_id res chain seq x y z
N MET A 1 14.13 -45.59 -14.11
CA MET A 1 12.73 -45.36 -14.54
C MET A 1 11.96 -45.15 -13.26
N ASN A 2 11.37 -43.97 -13.08
CA ASN A 2 10.94 -43.53 -11.75
C ASN A 2 9.42 -43.65 -11.58
N ASN A 3 9.05 -43.85 -10.32
CA ASN A 3 7.75 -43.75 -9.67
C ASN A 3 6.59 -43.09 -10.46
N VAL A 4 5.42 -43.73 -10.41
CA VAL A 4 4.15 -43.04 -10.16
C VAL A 4 3.32 -43.88 -9.19
N THR A 5 3.01 -43.33 -8.02
CA THR A 5 1.92 -43.79 -7.14
C THR A 5 1.27 -42.55 -6.51
N LEU A 6 -0.06 -42.44 -6.57
CA LEU A 6 -0.81 -41.26 -6.13
C LEU A 6 -1.07 -41.22 -4.61
N SER A 7 -1.11 -40.01 -4.05
CA SER A 7 -2.15 -39.44 -3.15
C SER A 7 -1.65 -38.06 -2.62
N ALA A 8 -2.48 -37.04 -2.36
CA ALA A 8 -3.93 -37.02 -2.09
C ALA A 8 -4.70 -35.81 -2.71
N LEU A 9 -5.96 -35.62 -2.30
CA LEU A 9 -7.01 -34.71 -2.83
C LEU A 9 -7.98 -34.36 -1.66
N VAL A 10 -8.77 -33.27 -1.57
CA VAL A 10 -9.13 -32.11 -2.44
C VAL A 10 -8.66 -30.79 -1.76
N ILE A 11 -9.13 -29.54 -1.93
CA ILE A 11 -10.33 -28.82 -2.46
C ILE A 11 -9.78 -27.63 -3.29
N ALA A 12 -10.07 -27.38 -4.57
CA ALA A 12 -11.33 -27.04 -5.26
C ALA A 12 -11.91 -25.62 -4.97
N ALA A 13 -11.24 -24.59 -5.50
CA ALA A 13 -11.86 -23.31 -5.88
C ALA A 13 -12.27 -23.35 -7.37
N SER A 14 -13.22 -22.51 -7.78
CA SER A 14 -13.86 -22.59 -9.11
C SER A 14 -13.00 -22.03 -10.25
N VAL A 15 -12.85 -22.80 -11.33
CA VAL A 15 -12.41 -22.27 -12.63
C VAL A 15 -13.50 -21.34 -13.16
N VAL A 16 -13.22 -20.03 -13.16
CA VAL A 16 -13.99 -19.02 -13.90
C VAL A 16 -13.24 -18.73 -15.20
N ASP A 17 -14.00 -18.56 -16.29
CA ASP A 17 -13.50 -18.60 -17.66
C ASP A 17 -12.83 -17.27 -18.07
N LEU A 18 -11.54 -17.12 -17.72
CA LEU A 18 -10.75 -15.88 -17.85
C LEU A 18 -10.27 -15.57 -19.29
N HIS A 19 -11.14 -15.71 -20.29
CA HIS A 19 -10.90 -15.38 -21.70
C HIS A 19 -10.74 -13.87 -22.01
N ALA A 20 -10.36 -13.07 -21.00
CA ALA A 20 -9.92 -11.68 -21.13
C ALA A 20 -8.42 -11.48 -20.80
N ALA A 21 -7.76 -12.46 -20.17
CA ALA A 21 -6.37 -12.36 -19.71
C ALA A 21 -5.32 -12.78 -20.76
N ASP A 22 -5.74 -13.38 -21.89
CA ASP A 22 -4.90 -14.04 -22.90
C ASP A 22 -3.83 -13.17 -23.60
N ASN A 23 -3.69 -11.88 -23.24
CA ASN A 23 -2.68 -10.95 -23.77
C ASN A 23 -1.60 -10.53 -22.76
N LEU A 24 -1.70 -10.92 -21.47
CA LEU A 24 -0.68 -10.62 -20.48
C LEU A 24 0.48 -11.64 -20.58
N GLN A 25 1.50 -11.29 -21.37
CA GLN A 25 2.80 -11.94 -21.25
C GLN A 25 3.37 -11.71 -19.85
N PRO A 26 3.96 -12.72 -19.18
CA PRO A 26 4.77 -12.49 -17.99
C PRO A 26 5.88 -11.49 -18.31
N LEU A 27 5.96 -10.41 -17.54
CA LEU A 27 7.08 -9.47 -17.65
C LEU A 27 8.31 -10.09 -16.98
N ASP A 28 9.43 -10.13 -17.68
CA ASP A 28 10.72 -10.46 -17.07
C ASP A 28 10.99 -9.49 -15.92
N ALA A 29 11.12 -10.01 -14.70
CA ALA A 29 11.38 -9.20 -13.52
C ALA A 29 12.65 -8.36 -13.71
N ASN A 30 12.58 -7.07 -13.36
CA ASN A 30 13.63 -6.08 -13.63
C ASN A 30 15.02 -6.59 -13.18
N PRO A 31 15.94 -6.94 -14.11
CA PRO A 31 17.10 -7.77 -13.79
C PRO A 31 18.20 -6.94 -13.11
N GLY A 32 18.02 -6.66 -11.82
CA GLY A 32 18.94 -5.90 -10.99
C GLY A 32 18.36 -5.27 -9.72
N THR A 33 17.04 -5.30 -9.48
CA THR A 33 16.46 -4.80 -8.21
C THR A 33 16.31 -5.91 -7.17
N GLU A 34 16.83 -5.67 -5.96
CA GLU A 34 16.56 -6.54 -4.80
C GLU A 34 15.13 -6.28 -4.30
N ARG A 35 14.23 -7.24 -4.55
CA ARG A 35 12.86 -7.19 -4.02
C ARG A 35 12.92 -7.11 -2.49
N THR A 36 12.32 -6.06 -1.94
CA THR A 36 12.45 -5.64 -0.53
C THR A 36 11.07 -5.27 0.01
N ALA A 37 10.51 -6.08 0.91
CA ALA A 37 9.29 -5.69 1.63
C ALA A 37 9.60 -4.55 2.62
N LEU A 38 8.78 -3.48 2.59
CA LEU A 38 8.86 -2.38 3.55
C LEU A 38 7.70 -2.42 4.54
N ILE A 39 7.99 -2.03 5.78
CA ILE A 39 6.99 -1.88 6.84
C ILE A 39 6.83 -0.40 7.15
N GLY A 40 5.59 0.09 6.96
CA GLY A 40 5.21 1.47 7.27
C GLY A 40 5.03 1.65 8.77
N VAL A 41 5.92 2.42 9.38
CA VAL A 41 5.86 2.79 10.79
C VAL A 41 5.25 4.17 10.91
N LEU A 42 3.98 4.21 11.33
CA LEU A 42 3.24 5.45 11.52
C LEU A 42 3.70 6.17 12.79
N HIS A 43 4.50 7.23 12.63
CA HIS A 43 4.91 8.10 13.71
C HIS A 43 4.00 9.33 13.79
N SER A 44 2.74 9.14 14.17
CA SER A 44 1.85 10.29 14.43
C SER A 44 1.92 10.69 15.91
N PHE A 45 2.27 11.97 16.15
CA PHE A 45 2.61 12.52 17.47
C PHE A 45 1.91 13.86 17.79
N ASP A 46 0.80 14.19 17.13
CA ASP A 46 -0.10 15.20 17.70
C ASP A 46 -0.76 14.65 18.98
N GLY A 47 -1.13 15.54 19.90
CA GLY A 47 -1.70 15.15 21.20
C GLY A 47 -3.19 14.78 21.17
N SER A 48 -3.81 14.80 19.99
CA SER A 48 -5.26 14.57 19.78
C SER A 48 -5.52 13.11 19.43
N MET A 49 -4.72 12.53 18.54
CA MET A 49 -4.60 11.07 18.50
C MET A 49 -3.78 10.61 19.70
N ARG A 50 -4.25 9.55 20.39
CA ARG A 50 -3.33 8.78 21.23
C ARG A 50 -2.33 8.17 20.26
N ALA A 51 -1.08 8.64 20.28
CA ALA A 51 -0.02 8.04 19.48
C ALA A 51 -0.02 6.52 19.72
N GLY A 52 -0.42 5.77 18.70
CA GLY A 52 -0.37 4.32 18.74
C GLY A 52 1.09 3.93 18.73
N THR A 53 1.68 3.69 19.90
CA THR A 53 3.06 3.22 20.01
C THR A 53 3.17 1.91 19.26
N THR A 54 3.63 1.98 18.00
CA THR A 54 3.89 0.80 17.18
C THR A 54 4.78 -0.12 18.00
N ASN A 55 4.42 -1.39 18.10
CA ASN A 55 5.12 -2.29 19.00
C ASN A 55 6.55 -2.49 18.46
N GLU A 56 7.54 -1.82 19.04
CA GLU A 56 8.91 -1.81 18.53
C GLU A 56 9.48 -3.24 18.43
N SER A 57 8.97 -4.22 19.20
CA SER A 57 9.36 -5.63 19.04
C SER A 57 8.88 -6.27 17.74
N VAL A 58 7.76 -5.82 17.15
CA VAL A 58 7.31 -6.23 15.81
C VAL A 58 8.22 -5.63 14.74
N LEU A 59 8.61 -4.36 14.91
CA LEU A 59 9.50 -3.67 13.99
C LEU A 59 10.89 -4.31 13.99
N LEU A 60 11.49 -4.47 15.17
CA LEU A 60 12.81 -5.09 15.35
C LEU A 60 12.84 -6.56 14.91
N ASP A 61 11.77 -7.34 15.12
CA ASP A 61 11.68 -8.72 14.63
C ASP A 61 11.59 -8.78 13.09
N ALA A 62 10.90 -7.84 12.45
CA ALA A 62 10.79 -7.79 10.99
C ALA A 62 12.06 -7.20 10.32
N GLU A 63 12.67 -6.16 10.92
CA GLU A 63 14.00 -5.66 10.54
C GLU A 63 15.04 -6.79 10.64
N ALA A 64 15.00 -7.60 11.71
CA ALA A 64 15.84 -8.80 11.86
C ALA A 64 15.52 -9.94 10.87
N ARG A 65 14.42 -9.85 10.11
CA ARG A 65 14.07 -10.73 8.98
C ARG A 65 14.36 -10.10 7.60
N GLY A 66 14.94 -8.90 7.58
CA GLY A 66 15.31 -8.18 6.35
C GLY A 66 14.23 -7.25 5.78
N ALA A 67 13.15 -6.96 6.51
CA ALA A 67 12.20 -5.93 6.09
C ALA A 67 12.79 -4.52 6.27
N GLY A 68 12.57 -3.64 5.29
CA GLY A 68 13.01 -2.25 5.37
C GLY A 68 12.05 -1.37 6.18
N ARG A 69 12.59 -0.46 6.99
CA ARG A 69 11.79 0.53 7.73
C ARG A 69 11.38 1.68 6.81
N CYS A 70 10.10 2.02 6.82
CA CYS A 70 9.57 3.26 6.25
C CYS A 70 8.97 4.10 7.38
N ILE A 71 9.46 5.32 7.60
CA ILE A 71 8.93 6.27 8.58
C ILE A 71 7.79 7.06 7.91
N VAL A 72 6.56 6.86 8.35
CA VAL A 72 5.40 7.59 7.82
C VAL A 72 5.12 8.80 8.72
N ILE A 73 5.20 9.99 8.13
CA ILE A 73 5.04 11.28 8.82
C ILE A 73 3.73 11.92 8.33
N THR A 74 2.77 12.08 9.23
CA THR A 74 1.44 12.69 8.96
C THR A 74 1.46 14.21 9.03
N GLU A 75 0.62 14.87 8.22
CA GLU A 75 0.47 16.34 8.10
C GLU A 75 0.70 17.18 9.37
N PRO A 76 0.12 16.85 10.55
CA PRO A 76 0.31 17.66 11.76
C PRO A 76 1.76 17.73 12.26
N SER A 77 2.68 17.02 11.61
CA SER A 77 4.12 17.03 11.86
C SER A 77 4.95 17.86 10.87
N PHE A 78 4.36 18.35 9.78
CA PHE A 78 5.09 19.16 8.78
C PHE A 78 4.26 20.28 8.11
N LEU A 79 2.96 20.42 8.41
CA LEU A 79 2.13 21.55 7.94
C LEU A 79 1.83 22.55 9.06
N VAL A 80 1.72 23.83 8.71
CA VAL A 80 1.09 24.92 9.49
C VAL A 80 0.03 25.56 8.60
N ASP A 81 -1.22 25.58 9.05
CA ASP A 81 -2.36 26.17 8.34
C ASP A 81 -2.47 25.75 6.85
N GLY A 82 -2.19 24.46 6.56
CA GLY A 82 -2.20 23.86 5.22
C GLY A 82 -0.91 24.03 4.40
N VAL A 83 0.07 24.79 4.91
CA VAL A 83 1.33 25.11 4.23
C VAL A 83 2.50 24.32 4.84
N PHE A 84 3.44 23.86 4.01
CA PHE A 84 4.65 23.17 4.46
C PHE A 84 5.53 24.04 5.37
N ASP A 85 5.98 23.47 6.49
CA ASP A 85 6.84 24.11 7.49
C ASP A 85 8.05 23.21 7.79
N LEU A 86 9.22 23.66 7.33
CA LEU A 86 10.47 22.91 7.41
C LEU A 86 10.99 22.78 8.85
N ASP A 87 10.79 23.79 9.71
CA ASP A 87 11.21 23.75 11.13
C ASP A 87 10.35 22.76 11.92
N ARG A 88 9.05 22.66 11.58
CA ARG A 88 8.12 21.67 12.13
C ARG A 88 8.52 20.25 11.72
N LEU A 89 8.84 20.04 10.43
CA LEU A 89 9.36 18.76 9.93
C LEU A 89 10.68 18.38 10.60
N ALA A 90 11.65 19.30 10.71
CA ALA A 90 12.91 19.07 11.41
C ALA A 90 12.69 18.67 12.87
N SER A 91 11.80 19.39 13.56
CA SER A 91 11.36 19.10 14.93
C SER A 91 10.63 17.76 15.07
N HIS A 92 10.14 17.16 13.98
CA HIS A 92 9.66 15.78 13.95
C HIS A 92 10.80 14.78 13.69
N LEU A 93 11.57 14.99 12.62
CA LEU A 93 12.65 14.09 12.20
C LEU A 93 13.68 13.84 13.30
N ASP A 94 14.07 14.86 14.06
CA ASP A 94 15.02 14.72 15.18
C ASP A 94 14.54 13.80 16.33
N ARG A 95 13.27 13.34 16.29
CA ARG A 95 12.70 12.35 17.22
C ARG A 95 12.58 10.93 16.65
N VAL A 96 12.53 10.78 15.32
CA VAL A 96 12.16 9.50 14.65
C VAL A 96 13.17 8.99 13.63
N ALA A 97 13.96 9.88 13.03
CA ALA A 97 14.97 9.58 12.03
C ALA A 97 16.31 10.19 12.46
N PRO A 98 17.35 9.41 12.81
CA PRO A 98 18.66 9.98 13.12
C PRO A 98 19.24 10.72 11.91
N GLN A 99 20.22 11.61 12.15
CA GLN A 99 20.74 12.54 11.13
C GLN A 99 21.42 11.82 9.94
N ASP A 100 21.87 10.59 10.14
CA ASP A 100 22.49 9.70 9.16
C ASP A 100 21.52 8.68 8.51
N TYR A 101 20.23 8.68 8.89
CA TYR A 101 19.21 7.73 8.41
C TYR A 101 19.13 7.64 6.87
N ASP A 102 19.26 6.42 6.36
CA ASP A 102 19.31 6.04 4.94
C ASP A 102 18.11 5.16 4.49
N GLY A 103 17.19 4.89 5.41
CA GLY A 103 15.93 4.19 5.15
C GLY A 103 14.89 5.05 4.44
N TYR A 104 13.67 4.54 4.35
CA TYR A 104 12.57 5.21 3.67
C TYR A 104 11.83 6.17 4.60
N VAL A 105 11.35 7.29 4.05
CA VAL A 105 10.47 8.27 4.71
C VAL A 105 9.33 8.63 3.75
N MET A 106 8.10 8.48 4.23
CA MET A 106 6.89 8.85 3.52
C MET A 106 6.28 10.10 4.14
N LEU A 107 6.14 11.16 3.36
CA LEU A 107 5.26 12.28 3.72
C LEU A 107 3.82 11.91 3.34
N ASP A 108 2.90 12.16 4.26
CA ASP A 108 1.48 11.82 4.14
C ASP A 108 0.70 13.14 4.16
N TRP A 109 0.39 13.66 2.95
CA TRP A 109 -0.26 14.95 2.67
C TRP A 109 -1.52 14.72 1.83
N GLU A 110 -2.70 14.85 2.44
CA GLU A 110 -4.03 14.61 1.82
C GLU A 110 -4.95 15.86 1.88
N SER A 111 -4.64 16.82 2.76
CA SER A 111 -5.40 18.04 3.01
C SER A 111 -5.59 18.93 1.77
N ASP A 112 -6.63 19.77 1.83
CA ASP A 112 -7.09 20.67 0.76
C ASP A 112 -7.27 20.00 -0.61
N ASN A 113 -7.43 18.67 -0.62
CA ASN A 113 -7.52 17.80 -1.79
C ASN A 113 -6.24 17.81 -2.67
N ILE A 114 -5.06 18.09 -2.11
CA ILE A 114 -3.82 18.30 -2.87
C ILE A 114 -3.47 17.12 -3.80
N LEU A 115 -3.77 15.88 -3.41
CA LEU A 115 -3.57 14.70 -4.26
C LEU A 115 -4.55 14.65 -5.45
N ASN A 116 -5.82 15.02 -5.24
CA ASN A 116 -6.79 15.15 -6.34
C ASN A 116 -6.35 16.22 -7.37
N ARG A 117 -5.64 17.27 -6.92
CA ARG A 117 -5.10 18.31 -7.81
C ARG A 117 -4.02 17.80 -8.76
N LEU A 118 -3.38 16.67 -8.48
CA LEU A 118 -2.50 15.99 -9.44
C LEU A 118 -3.25 15.42 -10.64
N THR A 119 -4.59 15.35 -10.58
CA THR A 119 -5.48 14.84 -11.63
C THR A 119 -6.32 15.91 -12.34
N ASP A 120 -6.16 17.18 -11.95
CA ASP A 120 -6.67 18.32 -12.74
C ASP A 120 -5.85 18.51 -14.03
N ASP A 121 -6.37 19.29 -15.00
CA ASP A 121 -5.66 19.59 -16.25
C ASP A 121 -4.32 20.33 -15.99
N ALA A 122 -3.28 19.94 -16.72
CA ALA A 122 -1.89 20.33 -16.44
C ALA A 122 -1.56 21.84 -16.60
N ASP A 123 -2.46 22.63 -17.19
CA ASP A 123 -2.34 24.10 -17.31
C ASP A 123 -3.19 24.88 -16.28
N THR A 124 -3.89 24.19 -15.38
CA THR A 124 -4.64 24.82 -14.28
C THR A 124 -3.73 25.38 -13.18
N ILE A 125 -4.23 26.40 -12.47
CA ILE A 125 -3.50 26.96 -11.31
C ILE A 125 -3.52 25.99 -10.13
N GLU A 126 -4.57 25.19 -10.01
CA GLU A 126 -4.74 24.15 -9.00
C GLU A 126 -3.68 23.04 -9.14
N TYR A 127 -3.54 22.45 -10.33
CA TYR A 127 -2.52 21.45 -10.64
C TYR A 127 -1.10 22.00 -10.42
N THR A 128 -0.79 23.16 -11.01
CA THR A 128 0.56 23.74 -10.93
C THR A 128 0.94 24.14 -9.51
N THR A 129 -0.02 24.59 -8.69
CA THR A 129 0.20 24.85 -7.26
C THR A 129 0.49 23.56 -6.49
N ALA A 130 -0.29 22.50 -6.72
CA ALA A 130 -0.11 21.23 -6.01
C ALA A 130 1.22 20.54 -6.36
N VAL A 131 1.57 20.44 -7.65
CA VAL A 131 2.86 19.88 -8.09
C VAL A 131 4.02 20.67 -7.51
N SER A 132 3.97 22.01 -7.55
CA SER A 132 5.05 22.84 -6.99
C SER A 132 5.16 22.72 -5.47
N ALA A 133 4.04 22.71 -4.73
CA ALA A 133 4.03 22.56 -3.28
C ALA A 133 4.63 21.22 -2.84
N LEU A 134 4.17 20.11 -3.43
CA LEU A 134 4.65 18.77 -3.11
C LEU A 134 6.13 18.59 -3.49
N THR A 135 6.55 19.09 -4.66
CA THR A 135 7.94 19.03 -5.13
C THR A 135 8.88 19.80 -4.20
N ASN A 136 8.57 21.06 -3.90
CA ASN A 136 9.40 21.90 -3.03
C ASN A 136 9.54 21.26 -1.63
N ALA A 137 8.45 20.74 -1.07
CA ALA A 137 8.46 20.07 0.24
C ALA A 137 9.39 18.84 0.28
N ILE A 138 9.46 18.01 -0.78
CA ILE A 138 10.43 16.89 -0.86
C ILE A 138 11.87 17.41 -0.99
N LEU A 139 12.09 18.44 -1.82
CA LEU A 139 13.42 19.01 -2.02
C LEU A 139 13.96 19.65 -0.73
N GLU A 140 13.13 20.35 0.03
CA GLU A 140 13.48 20.91 1.34
C GLU A 140 13.64 19.83 2.41
N ALA A 141 12.73 18.84 2.48
CA ALA A 141 12.83 17.71 3.40
C ALA A 141 14.14 16.91 3.23
N ARG A 142 14.58 16.69 1.97
CA ARG A 142 15.86 16.05 1.65
C ARG A 142 17.07 16.81 2.20
N THR A 143 16.97 18.14 2.44
CA THR A 143 18.06 18.88 3.10
C THR A 143 18.23 18.51 4.59
N LEU A 144 17.16 18.03 5.24
CA LEU A 144 17.18 17.62 6.65
C LEU A 144 17.71 16.20 6.85
N ARG A 145 17.47 15.29 5.89
CA ARG A 145 18.02 13.92 5.86
C ARG A 145 18.44 13.56 4.41
N PRO A 146 19.69 13.87 4.01
CA PRO A 146 20.14 13.72 2.62
C PRO A 146 20.47 12.28 2.21
N ASN A 147 20.60 11.36 3.18
CA ASN A 147 20.76 9.92 2.93
C ASN A 147 19.41 9.20 2.77
N ALA A 148 18.33 9.76 3.34
CA ALA A 148 17.03 9.12 3.40
C ALA A 148 16.35 9.11 2.03
N LYS A 149 15.56 8.07 1.79
CA LYS A 149 14.77 7.90 0.55
C LYS A 149 13.38 8.49 0.79
N TRP A 150 13.04 9.54 0.07
CA TRP A 150 11.83 10.34 0.25
C TRP A 150 10.75 10.00 -0.77
N GLY A 151 9.50 9.94 -0.31
CA GLY A 151 8.33 9.72 -1.15
C GLY A 151 7.05 10.28 -0.52
N TYR A 152 5.95 10.26 -1.27
CA TYR A 152 4.63 10.62 -0.79
C TYR A 152 3.71 9.40 -0.73
N TYR A 153 2.81 9.39 0.25
CA TYR A 153 1.65 8.52 0.24
C TYR A 153 0.81 8.76 -1.02
N SER A 154 0.36 7.68 -1.66
CA SER A 154 -0.48 7.72 -2.87
C SER A 154 0.13 8.46 -4.06
N VAL A 155 1.45 8.42 -4.27
CA VAL A 155 2.11 9.00 -5.46
C VAL A 155 2.90 7.92 -6.21
N PRO A 156 2.67 7.67 -7.52
CA PRO A 156 1.65 8.26 -8.42
C PRO A 156 0.20 8.14 -7.93
N TYR A 157 -0.59 9.18 -8.15
CA TYR A 157 -1.97 9.26 -7.62
C TYR A 157 -3.02 8.73 -8.61
N VAL A 158 -3.73 7.68 -8.20
CA VAL A 158 -4.83 7.07 -8.97
C VAL A 158 -6.10 7.15 -8.14
N GLN A 159 -7.16 7.75 -8.70
CA GLN A 159 -8.49 7.71 -8.09
C GLN A 159 -9.07 6.29 -8.12
N TYR A 160 -9.56 5.81 -6.98
CA TYR A 160 -10.10 4.45 -6.81
C TYR A 160 -11.47 4.21 -7.47
N THR A 161 -12.27 5.27 -7.64
CA THR A 161 -13.66 5.23 -8.15
C THR A 161 -13.89 6.37 -9.14
N PHE A 162 -14.92 6.23 -9.98
CA PHE A 162 -15.27 7.21 -11.00
C PHE A 162 -16.77 7.50 -10.96
N ALA A 163 -17.19 8.76 -11.01
CA ALA A 163 -18.59 9.09 -11.29
C ALA A 163 -19.00 8.60 -12.70
N ASP A 164 -20.17 7.99 -12.83
CA ASP A 164 -20.77 7.59 -14.10
C ASP A 164 -21.53 8.76 -14.77
N ALA A 165 -22.26 8.48 -15.86
CA ALA A 165 -23.09 9.48 -16.54
C ALA A 165 -24.37 9.90 -15.78
N SER A 166 -24.73 9.18 -14.71
CA SER A 166 -25.84 9.48 -13.79
C SER A 166 -25.36 10.32 -12.59
N GLY A 167 -24.07 10.27 -12.27
CA GLY A 167 -23.45 10.83 -11.06
C GLY A 167 -23.24 9.80 -9.95
N ASP A 168 -23.59 8.53 -10.19
CA ASP A 168 -23.33 7.41 -9.29
C ASP A 168 -21.90 6.92 -9.51
N TRP A 169 -21.07 6.79 -8.47
CA TRP A 169 -19.69 6.36 -8.67
C TRP A 169 -19.59 4.83 -8.77
N ILE A 170 -18.85 4.39 -9.78
CA ILE A 170 -18.59 2.99 -10.12
C ILE A 170 -17.16 2.59 -9.74
N ARG A 171 -16.96 1.29 -9.53
CA ARG A 171 -15.66 0.72 -9.13
C ARG A 171 -14.69 0.75 -10.31
N TRP A 172 -13.38 0.74 -10.02
CA TRP A 172 -12.32 0.80 -11.04
C TRP A 172 -12.58 -0.10 -12.26
N HIS A 173 -12.79 -1.40 -12.04
CA HIS A 173 -12.99 -2.39 -13.10
C HIS A 173 -14.29 -2.21 -13.91
N GLU A 174 -15.31 -1.58 -13.33
CA GLU A 174 -16.59 -1.25 -13.99
C GLU A 174 -16.44 -0.03 -14.90
N ALA A 175 -15.48 0.85 -14.61
CA ALA A 175 -15.25 2.05 -15.39
C ALA A 175 -14.78 1.70 -16.83
N PRO A 176 -15.29 2.42 -17.85
CA PRO A 176 -14.86 2.24 -19.23
C PRO A 176 -13.34 2.31 -19.36
N LEU A 177 -12.76 1.42 -20.19
CA LEU A 177 -11.31 1.31 -20.36
C LEU A 177 -10.63 2.67 -20.65
N HIS A 178 -11.29 3.56 -21.38
CA HIS A 178 -10.77 4.90 -21.67
C HIS A 178 -10.77 5.86 -20.47
N HIS A 179 -11.68 5.72 -19.50
CA HIS A 179 -11.61 6.45 -18.22
C HIS A 179 -10.41 5.96 -17.40
N ARG A 180 -10.23 4.64 -17.29
CA ARG A 180 -9.08 4.04 -16.59
C ARG A 180 -7.74 4.45 -17.21
N GLN A 181 -7.63 4.37 -18.54
CA GLN A 181 -6.44 4.82 -19.28
C GLN A 181 -6.16 6.32 -19.11
N HIS A 182 -7.21 7.15 -19.08
CA HIS A 182 -7.06 8.59 -18.81
C HIS A 182 -6.55 8.85 -17.39
N GLN A 183 -7.12 8.16 -16.38
CA GLN A 183 -6.68 8.29 -14.98
C GLN A 183 -5.24 7.82 -14.77
N MET A 184 -4.82 6.75 -15.45
CA MET A 184 -3.42 6.31 -15.43
C MET A 184 -2.50 7.36 -16.06
N MET A 185 -2.86 7.94 -17.22
CA MET A 185 -2.12 9.03 -17.83
C MET A 185 -1.97 10.24 -16.88
N LEU A 186 -3.07 10.64 -16.21
CA LEU A 186 -3.08 11.71 -15.21
C LEU A 186 -2.16 11.39 -14.02
N SER A 187 -2.18 10.16 -13.48
CA SER A 187 -1.31 9.77 -12.35
C SER A 187 0.19 10.02 -12.60
N THR A 188 0.60 9.95 -13.87
CA THR A 188 1.99 10.14 -14.33
C THR A 188 2.27 11.50 -14.96
N GLN A 189 1.30 12.42 -15.04
CA GLN A 189 1.53 13.73 -15.68
C GLN A 189 2.44 14.66 -14.85
N ALA A 190 2.44 14.48 -13.52
CA ALA A 190 3.23 15.24 -12.54
C ALA A 190 4.73 14.90 -12.55
N THR A 191 5.36 14.97 -13.73
CA THR A 191 6.74 14.51 -13.97
C THR A 191 7.76 15.18 -13.05
N GLU A 192 7.61 16.47 -12.72
CA GLU A 192 8.51 17.18 -11.80
C GLU A 192 8.51 16.58 -10.38
N LEU A 193 7.32 16.25 -9.86
CA LEU A 193 7.14 15.57 -8.57
C LEU A 193 7.68 14.14 -8.61
N LEU A 194 7.40 13.41 -9.71
CA LEU A 194 7.84 12.02 -9.88
C LEU A 194 9.35 11.88 -10.09
N GLU A 195 10.02 12.89 -10.64
CA GLU A 195 11.49 12.96 -10.73
C GLU A 195 12.14 13.51 -9.44
N ALA A 196 11.36 14.04 -8.49
CA ALA A 196 11.85 14.54 -7.21
C ALA A 196 11.89 13.48 -6.09
N VAL A 197 11.06 12.43 -6.15
CA VAL A 197 10.98 11.34 -5.16
C VAL A 197 11.98 10.21 -5.42
N ASP A 198 12.41 9.52 -4.36
CA ASP A 198 13.34 8.37 -4.42
C ASP A 198 12.62 7.01 -4.57
N TYR A 199 11.29 6.97 -4.42
CA TYR A 199 10.45 5.79 -4.62
C TYR A 199 9.00 6.17 -4.91
N TYR A 200 8.27 5.27 -5.56
CA TYR A 200 6.81 5.40 -5.78
C TYR A 200 6.05 4.58 -4.73
N ALA A 201 4.97 5.15 -4.20
CA ALA A 201 4.11 4.53 -3.20
C ALA A 201 2.61 4.79 -3.50
N PRO A 202 2.09 4.28 -4.64
CA PRO A 202 0.66 4.34 -4.93
C PRO A 202 -0.12 3.54 -3.87
N SER A 203 -1.22 4.08 -3.38
CA SER A 203 -2.08 3.41 -2.41
C SER A 203 -3.05 2.46 -3.13
N ILE A 204 -3.18 1.23 -2.63
CA ILE A 204 -3.92 0.15 -3.30
C ILE A 204 -4.88 -0.58 -2.35
N TYR A 205 -5.50 0.15 -1.43
CA TYR A 205 -6.37 -0.41 -0.39
C TYR A 205 -7.66 -1.03 -0.98
N ASP A 206 -8.18 -2.05 -0.32
CA ASP A 206 -9.48 -2.63 -0.70
C ASP A 206 -10.61 -1.69 -0.27
N MET A 207 -11.62 -1.48 -1.13
CA MET A 207 -12.72 -0.55 -0.85
C MET A 207 -13.98 -1.24 -0.32
N TRP A 208 -14.74 -0.53 0.51
CA TRP A 208 -16.04 -1.01 0.97
C TRP A 208 -17.11 -0.70 -0.08
N HIS A 209 -17.72 -1.73 -0.66
CA HIS A 209 -18.61 -1.56 -1.82
C HIS A 209 -20.06 -1.20 -1.47
N SER A 210 -20.62 -1.79 -0.41
CA SER A 210 -21.99 -1.49 0.06
C SER A 210 -22.26 -2.06 1.45
N GLU A 211 -23.29 -1.59 2.15
CA GLU A 211 -23.75 -2.22 3.40
C GLU A 211 -24.46 -3.56 3.17
N ASP A 212 -25.15 -3.71 2.04
CA ASP A 212 -25.96 -4.88 1.71
C ASP A 212 -25.15 -6.08 1.17
N SER A 213 -23.98 -5.82 0.58
CA SER A 213 -23.02 -6.84 0.13
C SER A 213 -21.62 -6.55 0.71
N PRO A 214 -21.33 -7.02 1.94
CA PRO A 214 -20.04 -6.83 2.62
C PRO A 214 -18.99 -7.86 2.15
N GLU A 215 -19.00 -8.18 0.87
CA GLU A 215 -18.02 -9.02 0.17
C GLU A 215 -17.12 -8.10 -0.65
N ILE A 216 -15.80 -8.25 -0.50
CA ILE A 216 -14.85 -7.55 -1.35
C ILE A 216 -14.96 -8.17 -2.75
N ASP A 217 -14.99 -7.33 -3.78
CA ASP A 217 -14.85 -7.79 -5.15
C ASP A 217 -13.38 -8.11 -5.43
N THR A 218 -12.92 -9.24 -4.89
CA THR A 218 -11.59 -9.81 -5.06
C THR A 218 -11.11 -9.71 -6.51
N ILE A 219 -11.93 -10.07 -7.49
CA ILE A 219 -11.55 -9.99 -8.92
C ILE A 219 -11.39 -8.52 -9.34
N GLY A 220 -12.37 -7.68 -9.03
CA GLY A 220 -12.36 -6.26 -9.33
C GLY A 220 -11.22 -5.47 -8.67
N GLN A 221 -10.80 -5.91 -7.49
CA GLN A 221 -9.70 -5.36 -6.69
C GLN A 221 -8.35 -5.83 -7.23
N GLN A 222 -8.17 -7.12 -7.50
CA GLN A 222 -6.96 -7.64 -8.16
C GLN A 222 -6.74 -6.98 -9.53
N VAL A 223 -7.80 -6.66 -10.28
CA VAL A 223 -7.69 -5.87 -11.53
C VAL A 223 -7.19 -4.45 -11.27
N PHE A 224 -7.72 -3.75 -10.25
CA PHE A 224 -7.25 -2.42 -9.86
C PHE A 224 -5.78 -2.43 -9.44
N VAL A 225 -5.40 -3.31 -8.50
CA VAL A 225 -4.03 -3.45 -8.00
C VAL A 225 -3.06 -3.74 -9.15
N ARG A 226 -3.40 -4.69 -10.03
CA ARG A 226 -2.56 -5.03 -11.18
C ARG A 226 -2.37 -3.85 -12.12
N GLU A 227 -3.44 -3.14 -12.50
CA GLU A 227 -3.35 -2.02 -13.44
C GLU A 227 -2.61 -0.79 -12.83
N VAL A 228 -2.80 -0.49 -11.54
CA VAL A 228 -2.06 0.57 -10.84
C VAL A 228 -0.57 0.27 -10.78
N VAL A 229 -0.21 -0.92 -10.29
CA VAL A 229 1.18 -1.26 -10.01
C VAL A 229 1.96 -1.52 -11.30
N ASP A 230 1.36 -2.19 -12.30
CA ASP A 230 1.93 -2.36 -13.64
C ASP A 230 2.21 -1.01 -14.31
N HIS A 231 1.27 -0.06 -14.22
CA HIS A 231 1.45 1.29 -14.76
C HIS A 231 2.59 2.02 -14.05
N CYS A 232 2.65 1.97 -12.71
CA CYS A 232 3.72 2.59 -11.93
C CYS A 232 5.09 2.00 -12.26
N VAL A 233 5.23 0.67 -12.29
CA VAL A 233 6.46 -0.05 -12.65
C VAL A 233 6.93 0.30 -14.06
N LYS A 234 6.01 0.39 -15.04
CA LYS A 234 6.34 0.80 -16.42
C LYS A 234 6.81 2.25 -16.55
N HIS A 235 6.38 3.14 -15.66
CA HIS A 235 6.71 4.57 -15.72
C HIS A 235 7.80 5.01 -14.73
N SER A 236 8.28 4.12 -13.85
CA SER A 236 9.22 4.50 -12.78
C SER A 236 10.64 4.80 -13.26
N ARG A 237 11.04 4.37 -14.46
CA ARG A 237 12.39 4.58 -15.01
C ARG A 237 13.53 4.13 -14.07
N GLN A 238 13.33 3.01 -13.35
CA GLN A 238 14.21 2.46 -12.31
C GLN A 238 14.04 3.06 -10.89
N ILE A 239 13.13 4.01 -10.67
CA ILE A 239 12.64 4.34 -9.33
C ILE A 239 11.90 3.10 -8.79
N PRO A 240 12.16 2.64 -7.55
CA PRO A 240 11.51 1.44 -7.01
C PRO A 240 10.05 1.72 -6.63
N VAL A 241 9.18 0.71 -6.78
CA VAL A 241 7.73 0.82 -6.54
C VAL A 241 7.31 -0.03 -5.35
N PHE A 242 6.87 0.64 -4.27
CA PHE A 242 6.42 0.04 -3.02
C PHE A 242 4.96 0.45 -2.73
N PRO A 243 3.96 -0.17 -3.41
CA PRO A 243 2.55 0.17 -3.20
C PRO A 243 2.13 0.04 -1.74
N VAL A 244 1.30 0.98 -1.29
CA VAL A 244 0.85 1.06 0.11
C VAL A 244 -0.38 0.17 0.27
N VAL A 245 -0.28 -0.80 1.18
CA VAL A 245 -1.28 -1.85 1.42
C VAL A 245 -1.83 -1.76 2.85
N TRP A 246 -3.13 -1.98 3.01
CA TRP A 246 -3.81 -1.91 4.31
C TRP A 246 -4.56 -3.19 4.61
N HIS A 247 -4.33 -3.75 5.80
CA HIS A 247 -5.04 -4.93 6.32
C HIS A 247 -6.52 -4.64 6.71
N ARG A 248 -7.11 -3.55 6.21
CA ARG A 248 -8.49 -3.13 6.42
C ARG A 248 -9.07 -2.60 5.12
N VAL A 249 -10.40 -2.72 5.03
CA VAL A 249 -11.17 -2.11 3.96
C VAL A 249 -11.27 -0.58 4.19
N LEU A 250 -10.94 0.20 3.17
CA LEU A 250 -11.18 1.63 3.08
C LEU A 250 -12.69 1.91 3.02
N SER A 251 -13.23 2.54 4.06
CA SER A 251 -14.58 3.09 4.07
C SER A 251 -14.61 4.32 3.16
N THR A 252 -15.25 4.18 1.99
CA THR A 252 -15.44 5.27 1.02
C THR A 252 -16.33 6.39 1.58
N SER A 253 -16.10 7.64 1.16
CA SER A 253 -16.82 8.85 1.61
C SER A 253 -18.34 8.82 1.37
N TRP A 254 -18.80 7.95 0.49
CA TRP A 254 -20.20 7.52 0.33
C TRP A 254 -20.97 7.22 1.63
N HIS A 255 -20.27 6.95 2.72
CA HIS A 255 -20.84 6.70 4.05
C HIS A 255 -20.36 7.72 5.10
N GLU A 256 -20.13 8.97 4.70
CA GLU A 256 -19.70 10.12 5.53
C GLU A 256 -20.47 10.24 6.86
N ASP A 257 -21.78 9.97 6.86
CA ASP A 257 -22.67 9.82 8.03
C ASP A 257 -22.08 8.98 9.18
N ARG A 258 -21.14 8.08 8.87
CA ARG A 258 -20.58 7.04 9.75
C ARG A 258 -19.06 7.14 9.94
N GLY A 259 -18.42 8.11 9.29
CA GLY A 259 -16.97 8.35 9.33
C GLY A 259 -16.14 7.20 8.76
N ILE A 260 -14.93 6.98 9.30
CA ILE A 260 -14.19 5.72 9.07
C ILE A 260 -14.92 4.61 9.83
N THR A 261 -15.97 4.08 9.21
CA THR A 261 -16.64 2.89 9.69
C THR A 261 -15.65 1.74 9.66
N LEU A 262 -15.23 1.24 10.83
CA LEU A 262 -14.57 -0.06 10.95
C LEU A 262 -15.55 -1.12 10.45
N GLY A 263 -15.47 -1.44 9.15
CA GLY A 263 -16.45 -2.18 8.36
C GLY A 263 -16.95 -3.42 9.08
N ASN A 264 -18.18 -3.34 9.60
CA ASN A 264 -18.79 -4.28 10.54
C ASN A 264 -17.77 -4.99 11.47
N ARG A 265 -17.05 -4.19 12.30
CA ARG A 265 -16.16 -4.44 13.48
C ARG A 265 -15.44 -5.80 13.68
N ASN A 266 -16.03 -6.90 13.28
CA ASN A 266 -15.59 -8.28 13.35
C ASN A 266 -14.95 -8.76 12.03
N LYS A 267 -15.25 -8.15 10.87
CA LYS A 267 -14.47 -8.35 9.63
C LYS A 267 -13.17 -7.52 9.69
N LEU A 268 -12.19 -8.05 10.42
CA LEU A 268 -10.82 -7.99 9.90
C LEU A 268 -10.79 -8.82 8.61
N PHE A 269 -9.87 -8.49 7.71
CA PHE A 269 -9.51 -9.44 6.66
C PHE A 269 -9.00 -10.74 7.29
N GLY A 270 -9.42 -11.88 6.76
CA GLY A 270 -8.56 -13.04 6.81
C GLY A 270 -7.28 -12.68 6.03
N VAL A 271 -6.13 -13.04 6.59
CA VAL A 271 -4.85 -12.70 5.97
C VAL A 271 -4.66 -13.31 4.57
N PRO A 272 -5.17 -14.53 4.25
CA PRO A 272 -5.19 -15.02 2.88
C PRO A 272 -5.82 -14.02 1.91
N GLU A 273 -7.01 -13.52 2.23
CA GLU A 273 -7.73 -12.55 1.38
C GLU A 273 -6.94 -11.26 1.16
N TRP A 274 -6.34 -10.67 2.20
CA TRP A 274 -5.49 -9.47 2.04
C TRP A 274 -4.21 -9.73 1.22
N ILE A 275 -3.61 -10.93 1.34
CA ILE A 275 -2.45 -11.32 0.54
C ILE A 275 -2.86 -11.58 -0.92
N GLU A 276 -3.99 -12.24 -1.15
CA GLU A 276 -4.51 -12.58 -2.48
C GLU A 276 -5.02 -11.35 -3.24
N ASP A 277 -5.60 -10.36 -2.56
CA ASP A 277 -6.20 -9.18 -3.19
C ASP A 277 -5.26 -7.98 -3.35
N GLN A 278 -4.35 -7.72 -2.39
CA GLN A 278 -3.40 -6.59 -2.46
C GLN A 278 -1.96 -7.02 -2.74
N VAL A 279 -1.41 -7.96 -1.96
CA VAL A 279 0.06 -8.17 -1.91
C VAL A 279 0.57 -9.00 -3.09
N ALA A 280 -0.02 -10.16 -3.35
CA ALA A 280 0.39 -11.04 -4.43
C ALA A 280 0.19 -10.42 -5.83
N PRO A 281 -0.93 -9.74 -6.16
CA PRO A 281 -1.11 -9.14 -7.48
C PRO A 281 -0.13 -8.01 -7.77
N ALA A 282 0.26 -7.22 -6.75
CA ALA A 282 1.27 -6.18 -6.86
C ALA A 282 2.68 -6.74 -7.14
N LEU A 283 3.09 -7.79 -6.42
CA LEU A 283 4.40 -8.44 -6.60
C LEU A 283 4.50 -9.25 -7.92
N ASP A 284 3.37 -9.74 -8.43
CA ASP A 284 3.25 -10.47 -9.70
C ASP A 284 3.43 -9.54 -10.92
N VAL A 285 2.91 -8.32 -10.87
CA VAL A 285 3.18 -7.28 -11.90
C VAL A 285 4.50 -6.52 -11.69
N GLY A 286 5.31 -6.94 -10.72
CA GLY A 286 6.71 -6.52 -10.62
C GLY A 286 7.00 -5.34 -9.69
N ALA A 287 6.15 -5.05 -8.69
CA ALA A 287 6.56 -4.18 -7.60
C ALA A 287 7.85 -4.68 -6.92
N ASP A 288 8.71 -3.75 -6.52
CA ASP A 288 9.92 -4.06 -5.74
C ASP A 288 9.57 -4.48 -4.31
N GLY A 289 8.37 -4.17 -3.83
CA GLY A 289 7.85 -4.64 -2.55
C GLY A 289 6.44 -4.14 -2.25
N ILE A 290 6.19 -3.82 -1.00
CA ILE A 290 4.97 -3.15 -0.49
C ILE A 290 5.39 -2.19 0.64
N VAL A 291 4.57 -1.18 0.96
CA VAL A 291 4.56 -0.52 2.27
C VAL A 291 3.32 -0.98 3.02
N TRP A 292 3.48 -1.83 4.04
CA TRP A 292 2.33 -2.22 4.86
C TRP A 292 1.97 -1.13 5.88
N TRP A 293 0.72 -0.65 5.84
CA TRP A 293 0.19 0.42 6.68
C TRP A 293 -0.88 -0.07 7.68
N GLY A 294 -1.10 0.71 8.74
CA GLY A 294 -2.16 0.46 9.72
C GLY A 294 -2.18 1.45 10.88
N ALA A 295 -3.20 2.31 10.92
CA ALA A 295 -3.45 3.29 12.01
C ALA A 295 -3.98 2.65 13.32
N ASP A 296 -3.45 1.49 13.71
CA ASP A 296 -4.23 0.54 14.51
C ASP A 296 -3.98 0.56 16.03
N LEU A 297 -4.67 1.49 16.70
CA LEU A 297 -4.77 1.52 18.17
C LEU A 297 -5.31 0.22 18.78
N LYS A 298 -5.97 -0.66 18.02
CA LYS A 298 -6.50 -1.94 18.51
C LYS A 298 -5.48 -3.09 18.45
N MET A 299 -4.63 -3.17 17.43
CA MET A 299 -3.53 -4.14 17.42
C MET A 299 -2.66 -4.01 18.68
N ILE A 300 -2.31 -2.78 19.04
CA ILE A 300 -1.46 -2.44 20.20
C ILE A 300 -2.14 -2.84 21.51
N ASN A 301 -3.43 -2.52 21.71
CA ASN A 301 -4.14 -2.84 22.94
C ASN A 301 -4.48 -4.34 23.11
N ASN A 302 -4.49 -5.12 22.02
CA ASN A 302 -4.85 -6.54 22.04
C ASN A 302 -3.64 -7.48 21.87
N GLY A 303 -2.43 -6.96 21.68
CA GLY A 303 -1.22 -7.77 21.51
C GLY A 303 -1.15 -8.53 20.18
N TYR A 304 -1.78 -8.02 19.11
CA TYR A 304 -1.70 -8.66 17.80
C TYR A 304 -0.37 -8.36 17.12
N HIS A 305 0.45 -9.39 16.95
CA HIS A 305 1.64 -9.37 16.10
C HIS A 305 1.26 -9.88 14.70
N LEU A 306 1.48 -9.07 13.66
CA LEU A 306 1.49 -9.56 12.28
C LEU A 306 2.94 -9.80 11.87
N LEU A 307 3.23 -10.94 11.27
CA LEU A 307 4.58 -11.32 10.86
C LEU A 307 4.61 -11.52 9.35
N ILE A 308 5.39 -10.73 8.62
CA ILE A 308 5.64 -10.91 7.18
C ILE A 308 7.07 -11.43 7.02
N PRO A 309 7.30 -12.75 7.05
CA PRO A 309 8.63 -13.30 6.87
C PRO A 309 9.02 -13.24 5.41
N TRP A 310 10.05 -12.45 5.07
CA TRP A 310 10.63 -12.44 3.73
C TRP A 310 11.16 -13.82 3.31
N VAL A 311 11.16 -14.06 2.00
CA VAL A 311 11.64 -15.27 1.34
C VAL A 311 12.85 -14.88 0.49
N SER A 312 14.04 -15.31 0.88
CA SER A 312 15.21 -15.26 0.01
C SER A 312 15.29 -16.50 -0.88
N ASP A 313 15.88 -16.34 -2.07
CA ASP A 313 16.01 -17.39 -3.09
C ASP A 313 16.91 -18.58 -2.67
N GLU A 314 17.60 -18.50 -1.53
CA GLU A 314 18.55 -19.50 -1.04
C GLU A 314 17.97 -20.49 0.01
N LEU A 315 16.65 -20.72 0.02
CA LEU A 315 16.02 -21.72 0.89
C LEU A 315 15.78 -23.07 0.18
N PRO A 316 15.95 -24.23 0.87
CA PRO A 316 16.04 -25.55 0.24
C PRO A 316 14.70 -26.17 -0.18
N TYR A 317 13.67 -25.36 -0.47
CA TYR A 317 12.30 -25.80 -0.75
C TYR A 317 11.97 -25.74 -2.24
N SER A 318 12.62 -26.60 -3.03
CA SER A 318 12.37 -26.69 -4.47
C SER A 318 10.95 -27.16 -4.78
N GLY A 319 10.18 -26.31 -5.47
CA GLY A 319 8.81 -26.60 -5.92
C GLY A 319 7.70 -25.91 -5.13
N MET A 320 8.02 -25.01 -4.19
CA MET A 320 7.07 -24.06 -3.61
C MET A 320 7.11 -22.71 -4.34
N THR A 321 5.96 -22.05 -4.48
CA THR A 321 5.89 -20.64 -4.89
C THR A 321 6.26 -19.70 -3.73
N PRO A 322 6.59 -18.42 -3.98
CA PRO A 322 6.75 -17.43 -2.91
C PRO A 322 5.52 -17.34 -1.99
N LEU A 323 4.31 -17.49 -2.57
CA LEU A 323 3.05 -17.53 -1.81
C LEU A 323 2.97 -18.76 -0.89
N ASP A 324 3.30 -19.96 -1.39
CA ASP A 324 3.37 -21.18 -0.56
C ASP A 324 4.35 -21.00 0.61
N MET A 325 5.49 -20.33 0.38
CA MET A 325 6.51 -20.13 1.40
C MET A 325 6.11 -19.08 2.46
N ILE A 326 5.35 -18.06 2.07
CA ILE A 326 4.71 -17.13 3.00
C ILE A 326 3.67 -17.90 3.84
N LEU A 327 2.72 -18.59 3.19
CA LEU A 327 1.66 -19.35 3.85
C LEU A 327 2.19 -20.46 4.79
N ALA A 328 3.23 -21.18 4.38
CA ALA A 328 3.83 -22.25 5.18
C ALA A 328 4.53 -21.74 6.46
N ARG A 329 5.06 -20.51 6.47
CA ARG A 329 5.55 -19.86 7.69
C ARG A 329 4.40 -19.26 8.51
N TRP A 330 3.36 -18.77 7.86
CA TRP A 330 2.16 -18.18 8.49
C TRP A 330 1.32 -19.17 9.30
N MET A 331 1.20 -20.43 8.87
CA MET A 331 0.45 -21.44 9.62
C MET A 331 1.14 -21.90 10.93
N HIS A 332 2.38 -21.47 11.20
CA HIS A 332 3.11 -21.87 12.40
C HIS A 332 3.10 -20.80 13.50
N VAL A 333 2.15 -21.00 14.42
CA VAL A 333 2.11 -20.47 15.80
C VAL A 333 1.61 -19.02 15.95
N ASP A 334 0.64 -18.88 16.87
CA ASP A 334 -0.02 -17.68 17.42
C ASP A 334 -1.28 -17.12 16.73
N TYR A 335 -1.26 -16.70 15.44
CA TYR A 335 -2.39 -15.90 14.91
C TYR A 335 -3.75 -16.62 14.94
N ALA A 336 -3.78 -17.91 14.61
CA ALA A 336 -4.99 -18.74 14.64
C ALA A 336 -5.49 -19.02 16.07
N GLU A 337 -4.59 -19.18 17.05
CA GLU A 337 -5.00 -19.35 18.45
C GLU A 337 -5.55 -18.04 19.04
N ALA A 338 -4.97 -16.89 18.69
CA ALA A 338 -5.47 -15.59 19.12
C ALA A 338 -6.90 -15.34 18.61
N MET A 339 -7.19 -15.67 17.35
CA MET A 339 -8.55 -15.58 16.81
C MET A 339 -9.52 -16.57 17.46
N LEU A 340 -9.14 -17.82 17.68
CA LEU A 340 -10.02 -18.81 18.32
C LEU A 340 -10.39 -18.42 19.76
N ARG A 341 -9.50 -17.76 20.49
CA ARG A 341 -9.77 -17.23 21.85
C ARG A 341 -10.56 -15.92 21.86
N ALA A 342 -10.80 -15.28 20.72
CA ALA A 342 -11.56 -14.03 20.60
C ALA A 342 -13.04 -14.23 20.20
N VAL A 343 -13.46 -15.48 19.96
CA VAL A 343 -14.79 -15.83 19.42
C VAL A 343 -15.63 -16.69 20.39
N ASP A 344 -15.04 -17.15 21.51
CA ASP A 344 -15.73 -17.87 22.60
C ASP A 344 -15.74 -16.99 23.88
N PRO A 345 -16.92 -16.69 24.50
CA PRO A 345 -17.07 -15.63 25.51
C PRO A 345 -16.87 -16.04 26.98
#